data_AF-A0A7J8P7B5-F1
#
_entry.id   AF-A0A7J8P7B5-F1
#
_cell.length_a   1.000
_cell.length_b   1.000
_cell.length_c   1.000
_cell.angle_alpha   90.00
_cell.angle_beta   90.00
_cell.angle_gamma   90.00
#
_symmetry.space_group_name_H-M   'P 1'
#
loop_
_entity.id
_entity.type
_entity.pdbx_description
1 polymer ?
#
loop_
_entity_poly.entity_id
_entity_poly.type
_entity_poly.pdbx_seq_one_letter_code
_entity_poly.pdbx_strand_id
1 'polypeptide(L)'
;MNGNAKEEIVAVAKLAKRCLNLNGKKRPTMTKVAMELEQIRSLKEANVIEQNAYEDSDIDDMIEASDIASCSTSSSITNDSVTYHSVTL
;
A
#
# COMPACT_ATOMS: atom_id res chain seq x y z
N MET A 1 -7.79 -17.34 17.04
CA MET A 1 -8.15 -16.31 16.04
C MET A 1 -7.48 -15.02 16.46
N ASN A 2 -6.59 -14.46 15.63
CA ASN A 2 -5.83 -13.24 15.97
C ASN A 2 -6.81 -12.06 16.09
N GLY A 3 -6.99 -11.51 17.29
CA GLY A 3 -7.99 -10.46 17.56
C GLY A 3 -7.72 -9.16 16.80
N ASN A 4 -6.44 -8.89 16.51
CA ASN A 4 -5.94 -7.72 15.78
C ASN A 4 -6.35 -7.69 14.29
N ALA A 5 -6.37 -8.84 13.61
CA ALA A 5 -6.73 -8.91 12.19
C ALA A 5 -8.18 -8.46 11.95
N LYS A 6 -9.07 -8.74 12.90
CA LYS A 6 -10.47 -8.29 12.83
C LYS A 6 -10.58 -6.77 12.96
N GLU A 7 -9.75 -6.14 13.80
CA GLU A 7 -9.76 -4.69 14.02
C GLU A 7 -9.23 -3.93 12.80
N GLU A 8 -8.16 -4.42 12.18
CA GLU A 8 -7.63 -3.87 10.91
C GLU A 8 -8.68 -3.93 9.80
N ILE A 9 -9.32 -5.09 9.60
CA ILE A 9 -10.37 -5.27 8.59
C ILE A 9 -11.53 -4.29 8.84
N VAL A 10 -11.96 -4.15 10.10
CA VAL A 10 -13.04 -3.21 10.48
C VAL A 10 -12.63 -1.76 10.21
N ALA A 11 -11.37 -1.38 10.48
CA ALA A 11 -10.87 -0.04 10.23
C ALA A 11 -10.84 0.28 8.72
N VAL A 12 -10.30 -0.62 7.90
CA VAL A 12 -10.27 -0.48 6.44
C VAL A 12 -11.69 -0.40 5.86
N ALA A 13 -12.62 -1.26 6.34
CA ALA A 13 -14.01 -1.23 5.89
C ALA A 13 -14.70 0.11 6.23
N LYS A 14 -14.46 0.67 7.42
CA LYS A 14 -14.97 2.00 7.81
C LYS A 14 -14.39 3.11 6.94
N LEU A 15 -13.11 3.03 6.56
CA LEU A 15 -12.48 3.97 5.64
C LEU A 15 -13.10 3.86 4.23
N ALA A 16 -13.20 2.64 3.69
CA ALA A 16 -13.83 2.37 2.39
C ALA A 16 -15.27 2.91 2.31
N LYS A 17 -16.07 2.69 3.36
CA LYS A 17 -17.44 3.24 3.46
C LYS A 17 -17.48 4.76 3.30
N ARG A 18 -16.50 5.49 3.86
CA ARG A 18 -16.41 6.95 3.69
C ARG A 18 -15.95 7.34 2.28
N CYS A 19 -15.02 6.60 1.69
CA CYS A 19 -14.55 6.82 0.31
C CYS A 19 -15.65 6.60 -0.73
N LEU A 20 -16.55 5.65 -0.50
CA LEU A 20 -17.67 5.31 -1.39
C LEU A 20 -18.92 6.16 -1.16
N ASN A 21 -18.82 7.30 -0.45
CA ASN A 21 -19.97 8.17 -0.24
C ASN A 21 -20.55 8.65 -1.59
N LEU A 22 -21.87 8.55 -1.77
CA LEU A 22 -22.57 9.01 -2.97
C LEU A 22 -22.44 10.53 -3.16
N ASN A 23 -22.36 11.27 -2.05
CA ASN A 23 -22.02 12.68 -2.10
C ASN A 23 -20.49 12.84 -2.12
N GLY A 24 -19.96 13.20 -3.30
CA GLY A 24 -18.52 13.41 -3.51
C GLY A 24 -17.88 14.41 -2.54
N LYS A 25 -18.62 15.44 -2.10
CA LYS A 25 -18.13 16.44 -1.14
C LYS A 25 -17.91 15.89 0.28
N LYS A 26 -18.49 14.72 0.59
CA LYS A 26 -18.32 14.02 1.87
C LYS A 26 -17.23 12.94 1.82
N ARG A 27 -16.66 12.66 0.63
CA ARG A 27 -15.53 11.73 0.52
C ARG A 27 -14.31 12.38 1.18
N PRO A 28 -13.48 11.61 1.91
CA PRO A 28 -12.22 12.12 2.43
C PRO A 28 -11.28 12.52 1.29
N THR A 29 -10.39 13.48 1.54
CA THR A 29 -9.29 13.78 0.63
C THR A 29 -8.29 12.62 0.60
N MET A 30 -7.57 12.43 -0.51
CA MET A 30 -6.57 11.37 -0.59
C MET A 30 -5.46 11.50 0.46
N THR A 31 -5.11 12.74 0.85
CA THR A 31 -4.19 12.99 1.98
C THR A 31 -4.70 12.36 3.28
N LYS A 32 -6.00 12.51 3.56
CA LYS A 32 -6.60 11.89 4.75
C LYS A 32 -6.68 10.37 4.63
N VAL A 33 -7.00 9.85 3.45
CA VAL A 33 -7.00 8.40 3.19
C VAL A 33 -5.62 7.80 3.40
N ALA A 34 -4.56 8.41 2.87
CA ALA A 34 -3.18 7.96 3.04
C ALA A 34 -2.78 7.94 4.52
N MET A 35 -3.01 9.04 5.24
CA MET A 35 -2.71 9.16 6.67
C MET A 35 -3.44 8.09 7.50
N GLU A 36 -4.72 7.83 7.23
CA GLU A 36 -5.47 6.81 7.96
C GLU A 36 -5.00 5.38 7.63
N LEU A 37 -4.57 5.12 6.39
CA LEU A 37 -4.00 3.82 6.01
C LEU A 37 -2.63 3.58 6.65
N GLU A 38 -1.79 4.61 6.77
CA GLU A 38 -0.52 4.53 7.51
C GLU A 38 -0.77 4.16 8.97
N GLN A 39 -1.75 4.81 9.63
CA GLN A 39 -2.14 4.47 10.99
C GLN A 39 -2.60 3.02 11.15
N ILE A 40 -3.41 2.53 10.21
CA ILE A 40 -3.87 1.13 10.21
C ILE A 40 -2.68 0.17 10.06
N ARG A 41 -1.70 0.50 9.21
CA ARG A 41 -0.48 -0.31 9.03
C ARG A 41 0.39 -0.30 10.29
N SER A 42 0.55 0.83 10.96
CA SER A 42 1.34 0.92 12.20
C SER A 42 0.75 0.09 13.35
N LEU A 43 -0.57 -0.08 13.40
CA LEU A 43 -1.21 -0.99 14.36
C LEU A 43 -0.78 -2.45 14.12
N LYS A 44 -0.57 -2.84 12.87
CA LYS A 44 -0.05 -4.18 12.52
C LYS A 44 1.39 -4.35 13.00
N GLU A 45 2.24 -3.37 12.74
CA GLU A 45 3.68 -3.41 13.08
C GLU A 45 3.91 -3.45 14.59
N ALA A 46 3.11 -2.74 15.39
CA ALA A 46 3.18 -2.81 16.85
C ALA A 46 2.84 -4.20 17.42
N ASN A 47 2.00 -4.97 16.74
CA ASN A 47 1.65 -6.34 17.13
C ASN A 47 2.76 -7.38 16.80
N VAL A 48 3.70 -7.04 15.90
CA VAL A 48 4.83 -7.94 15.55
C VAL A 48 5.91 -7.92 16.64
N ILE A 49 6.02 -6.83 17.40
CA ILE A 49 7.05 -6.66 18.44
C ILE A 49 6.79 -7.56 19.67
N GLU A 50 5.54 -7.95 19.94
CA GLU A 50 5.20 -8.88 21.04
C GLU A 50 5.40 -10.37 20.69
N GLN A 51 5.82 -10.72 19.46
CA GLN A 51 5.96 -12.12 19.04
C GLN A 51 7.39 -12.62 18.86
N ASN A 52 8.41 -11.78 19.05
CA ASN A 52 9.81 -12.17 18.86
C ASN A 52 10.60 -12.12 20.16
N ALA A 53 10.44 -13.17 20.98
CA ALA A 53 11.49 -13.63 21.87
C ALA A 53 12.05 -14.94 21.28
N TYR A 54 13.30 -14.88 20.78
CA TYR A 54 14.16 -16.01 20.32
C TYR A 54 13.69 -16.71 19.01
N GLU A 55 14.50 -16.96 17.98
CA GLU A 55 15.95 -17.14 17.84
C GLU A 55 16.54 -16.56 16.53
N ASP A 56 17.83 -16.28 16.65
CA ASP A 56 18.86 -16.01 15.64
C ASP A 56 18.92 -17.11 14.56
N SER A 57 18.88 -16.72 13.28
CA SER A 57 19.36 -17.56 12.19
C SER A 57 19.84 -16.69 11.03
N ASP A 58 21.13 -16.81 10.73
CA ASP A 58 21.89 -16.10 9.70
C ASP A 58 21.20 -16.08 8.33
N ILE A 59 21.01 -14.88 7.76
CA ILE A 59 20.66 -14.71 6.34
C ILE A 59 21.92 -14.24 5.61
N ASP A 60 22.63 -15.17 4.99
CA ASP A 60 23.60 -14.90 3.93
C ASP A 60 22.84 -14.91 2.59
N ASP A 61 22.40 -13.75 2.12
CA ASP A 61 21.80 -13.62 0.80
C ASP A 61 22.70 -12.76 -0.11
N MET A 62 23.43 -13.50 -0.93
CA MET A 62 24.15 -13.11 -2.13
C MET A 62 23.32 -12.15 -2.99
N ILE A 63 23.84 -10.93 -3.19
CA ILE A 63 23.27 -9.93 -4.11
C ILE A 63 23.31 -10.49 -5.53
N GLU A 64 22.16 -10.93 -6.06
CA GLU A 64 21.99 -11.18 -7.50
C GLU A 64 21.53 -9.87 -8.16
N ALA A 65 22.45 -9.26 -8.91
CA ALA A 65 22.14 -8.11 -9.76
C ALA A 65 21.34 -8.60 -10.98
N SER A 66 20.03 -8.39 -10.97
CA SER A 66 19.20 -8.50 -12.17
C SER A 66 18.82 -7.11 -12.65
N ASP A 67 19.41 -6.69 -13.76
CA ASP A 67 19.21 -5.40 -14.43
C ASP A 67 17.72 -5.07 -14.61
N ILE A 68 17.23 -4.06 -13.87
CA ILE A 68 15.92 -3.48 -14.13
C ILE A 68 16.06 -2.53 -15.32
N ALA A 69 15.82 -3.06 -16.52
CA ALA A 69 15.63 -2.26 -17.72
C ALA A 69 14.50 -1.25 -17.45
N SER A 70 14.87 0.02 -17.35
CA SER A 70 13.99 1.10 -16.93
C SER A 70 13.36 1.78 -18.12
N CYS A 71 12.03 1.69 -18.23
CA CYS A 71 11.25 2.24 -19.32
C CYS A 71 9.98 2.91 -18.74
N SER A 72 9.97 4.24 -18.56
CA SER A 72 8.79 4.95 -17.99
C SER A 72 7.69 5.32 -18.97
N THR A 73 6.49 4.76 -18.92
CA THR A 73 5.49 5.15 -19.93
C THR A 73 4.74 6.44 -19.56
N SER A 74 5.04 7.55 -20.22
CA SER A 74 4.14 8.73 -20.21
C SER A 74 2.86 8.38 -20.97
N SER A 75 1.69 8.52 -20.32
CA SER A 75 0.40 8.34 -20.99
C SER A 75 -0.36 9.65 -20.96
N SER A 76 -0.39 10.34 -22.10
CA SER A 76 -1.36 11.39 -22.37
C SER A 76 -2.67 10.75 -22.79
N ILE A 77 -3.79 11.16 -22.17
CA ILE A 77 -5.11 10.66 -22.51
C ILE A 77 -5.55 11.29 -23.84
N THR A 78 -5.44 10.54 -24.92
CA THR A 78 -6.28 10.71 -26.11
C THR A 78 -7.14 9.48 -26.25
N ASN A 79 -8.44 9.69 -26.30
CA ASN A 79 -9.42 8.63 -26.52
C ASN A 79 -9.10 8.00 -27.89
N ASP A 80 -9.13 6.67 -27.94
CA ASP A 80 -8.77 5.77 -29.05
C ASP A 80 -7.33 5.22 -29.00
N SER A 81 -7.23 3.94 -28.65
CA SER A 81 -6.06 3.05 -28.67
C SER A 81 -4.85 3.50 -27.81
N VAL A 82 -4.72 2.91 -26.61
CA VAL A 82 -3.60 3.16 -25.69
C VAL A 82 -2.28 2.69 -26.32
N THR A 83 -1.48 3.66 -26.78
CA THR A 83 -0.09 3.45 -27.17
C THR A 83 0.78 3.83 -25.97
N TYR A 84 1.53 2.87 -25.44
CA TYR A 84 2.46 3.11 -24.33
C TYR A 84 3.76 3.73 -24.87
N HIS A 85 4.11 4.98 -24.49
CA HIS A 85 5.45 5.54 -24.73
C HIS A 85 6.31 5.85 -23.49
N SER A 86 7.42 5.10 -23.41
CA SER A 86 8.60 5.08 -22.53
C SER A 86 9.59 6.28 -22.37
N VAL A 87 9.91 6.90 -21.22
CA VAL A 87 11.00 7.89 -20.97
C VAL A 87 11.62 7.72 -19.58
N THR A 88 12.90 7.37 -19.47
CA THR A 88 13.64 7.25 -18.18
C THR A 88 14.84 8.23 -18.15
N LEU A 89 15.20 8.71 -16.94
CA LEU A 89 16.43 9.48 -16.63
C LEU A 89 17.74 8.77 -17.01
#